data_AF-A0A1H9N0Q4-F1
#
_entry.id   AF-A0A1H9N0Q4-F1
#
_cell.length_a   1.000
_cell.length_b   1.000
_cell.length_c   1.000
_cell.angle_alpha   90.00
_cell.angle_beta   90.00
_cell.angle_gamma   90.00
#
_symmetry.space_group_name_H-M   'P 1'
#
loop_
_entity.id
_entity.type
_entity.pdbx_description
1 polymer ?
#
loop_
_entity_poly.entity_id
_entity_poly.type
_entity_poly.pdbx_seq_one_letter_code
_entity_poly.pdbx_strand_id
1 'polypeptide(L)'
;MKTKKELEQSIIKITTTIQQEYPELSKFIIEMPDNNSESEEVTIKSLEEYNNSLEDILRKYAKTHDETDSKEVPKTPEYADLHIYPPSEDIYQQLKEEKDLNPEDISKKKAPNEKEGTWNEKDFKDVKTGADLDVPGSELDDQQENVGSEDEENNYYSLGGDNHNDLDEDKG
;
A
#
# COMPACT_ATOMS: atom_id res chain seq x y z
N MET A 1 29.73 -4.91 -26.83
CA MET A 1 29.00 -5.52 -25.69
C MET A 1 29.14 -4.57 -24.52
N LYS A 2 28.02 -4.17 -23.91
CA LYS A 2 28.06 -3.42 -22.65
C LYS A 2 28.65 -4.34 -21.57
N THR A 3 29.47 -3.80 -20.69
CA THR A 3 29.99 -4.52 -19.53
C THR A 3 28.88 -4.69 -18.49
N LYS A 4 28.99 -5.71 -17.63
CA LYS A 4 28.04 -5.94 -16.52
C LYS A 4 27.81 -4.65 -15.70
N LYS A 5 28.90 -3.94 -15.40
CA LYS A 5 28.86 -2.69 -14.63
C LYS A 5 28.08 -1.57 -15.34
N GLU A 6 28.22 -1.45 -16.66
CA GLU A 6 27.47 -0.46 -17.44
C GLU A 6 25.97 -0.77 -17.47
N LEU A 7 25.60 -2.06 -17.53
CA LEU A 7 24.20 -2.49 -17.46
C LEU A 7 23.61 -2.19 -16.07
N GLU A 8 24.30 -2.55 -15.00
CA GLU A 8 23.86 -2.24 -13.61
C GLU A 8 23.69 -0.73 -13.40
N GLN A 9 24.64 0.09 -13.86
CA GLN A 9 24.52 1.55 -13.78
C GLN A 9 23.33 2.09 -14.61
N SER A 10 23.09 1.51 -15.78
CA SER A 10 21.96 1.92 -16.64
C SER A 10 20.62 1.54 -16.00
N ILE A 11 20.54 0.35 -15.41
CA ILE A 11 19.36 -0.12 -14.67
C ILE A 11 19.08 0.82 -13.50
N ILE A 12 20.08 1.09 -12.64
CA ILE A 12 19.91 2.01 -11.50
C ILE A 12 19.45 3.38 -11.96
N LYS A 13 20.03 3.91 -13.05
CA LYS A 13 19.62 5.20 -13.60
C LYS A 13 18.16 5.20 -14.04
N ILE A 14 17.74 4.19 -14.79
CA ILE A 14 16.37 4.08 -15.31
C ILE A 14 15.38 3.88 -14.16
N THR A 15 15.67 3.00 -13.20
CA THR A 15 14.78 2.78 -12.05
C THR A 15 14.65 4.02 -11.17
N THR A 16 15.74 4.78 -11.00
CA THR A 16 15.71 6.07 -10.29
C THR A 16 14.85 7.09 -11.04
N THR A 17 14.99 7.18 -12.37
CA THR A 17 14.15 8.06 -13.20
C THR A 17 12.68 7.65 -13.11
N ILE A 18 12.37 6.36 -13.15
CA ILE A 18 11.00 5.87 -12.99
C ILE A 18 10.44 6.28 -11.62
N GLN A 19 11.19 6.12 -10.53
CA GLN A 19 10.73 6.53 -9.21
C GLN A 19 10.46 8.04 -9.14
N GLN A 20 11.35 8.86 -9.70
CA GLN A 20 11.26 10.32 -9.59
C GLN A 20 10.22 10.96 -10.52
N GLU A 21 10.09 10.46 -11.75
CA GLU A 21 9.28 11.09 -12.80
C GLU A 21 7.96 10.36 -13.05
N TYR A 22 7.91 9.05 -12.79
CA TYR A 22 6.78 8.17 -13.12
C TYR A 22 6.53 7.12 -12.03
N PRO A 23 6.30 7.51 -10.76
CA PRO A 23 6.23 6.58 -9.63
C PRO A 23 5.17 5.47 -9.81
N GLU A 24 4.11 5.71 -10.57
CA GLU A 24 3.08 4.73 -10.93
C GLU A 24 3.62 3.56 -11.75
N LEU A 25 4.71 3.75 -12.49
CA LEU A 25 5.36 2.70 -13.25
C LEU A 25 6.12 1.70 -12.37
N SER A 26 6.35 2.04 -11.09
CA SER A 26 7.02 1.16 -10.12
C SER A 26 6.33 -0.19 -9.97
N LYS A 27 5.01 -0.26 -10.14
CA LYS A 27 4.23 -1.52 -10.10
C LYS A 27 4.62 -2.51 -11.20
N PHE A 28 5.19 -2.03 -12.31
CA PHE A 28 5.59 -2.85 -13.46
C PHE A 28 7.08 -3.20 -13.45
N ILE A 29 7.85 -2.68 -12.50
CA ILE A 29 9.26 -3.05 -12.31
C ILE A 29 9.32 -4.42 -11.63
N ILE A 30 9.80 -5.43 -12.34
CA ILE A 30 10.03 -6.78 -11.81
C ILE A 30 11.31 -6.78 -10.97
N GLU A 31 11.41 -7.70 -10.02
CA GLU A 31 12.61 -7.92 -9.21
C GLU A 31 13.86 -8.14 -10.09
N MET A 32 14.97 -7.54 -9.67
CA MET A 32 16.24 -7.63 -10.39
C MET A 32 16.73 -9.09 -10.39
N PRO A 33 17.15 -9.65 -11.53
CA PRO A 33 17.53 -11.05 -11.61
C PRO A 33 18.73 -11.36 -10.70
N ASP A 34 18.61 -12.42 -9.91
CA ASP A 34 19.66 -12.86 -9.00
C ASP A 34 20.93 -13.29 -9.75
N ASN A 35 22.08 -12.81 -9.28
CA ASN A 35 23.40 -13.11 -9.83
C ASN A 35 23.96 -14.50 -9.44
N ASN A 36 23.10 -15.46 -9.06
CA ASN A 36 23.53 -16.73 -8.46
C ASN A 36 23.89 -17.83 -9.50
N SER A 37 24.10 -17.47 -10.77
CA SER A 37 24.42 -18.42 -11.85
C SER A 37 25.93 -18.47 -12.16
N GLU A 38 26.46 -19.68 -12.39
CA GLU A 38 27.90 -19.98 -12.46
C GLU A 38 28.67 -19.43 -13.69
N SER A 39 28.03 -18.68 -14.61
CA SER A 39 28.73 -18.12 -15.79
C SER A 39 28.42 -16.65 -16.06
N GLU A 40 29.47 -15.88 -16.35
CA GLU A 40 29.41 -14.43 -16.59
C GLU A 40 28.54 -14.07 -17.81
N GLU A 41 28.51 -14.93 -18.83
CA GLU A 41 27.73 -14.71 -20.06
C GLU A 41 26.22 -14.79 -19.83
N VAL A 42 25.77 -15.71 -18.97
CA VAL A 42 24.33 -15.85 -18.64
C VAL A 42 23.86 -14.67 -17.79
N THR A 43 24.72 -14.20 -16.89
CA THR A 43 24.44 -13.02 -16.04
C THR A 43 24.34 -11.73 -16.85
N ILE A 44 25.18 -11.56 -17.87
CA ILE A 44 25.12 -10.37 -18.74
C ILE A 44 23.83 -10.36 -19.56
N LYS A 45 23.41 -11.52 -20.08
CA LYS A 45 22.17 -11.65 -20.86
C LYS A 45 20.92 -11.35 -20.04
N SER A 46 20.83 -11.86 -18.80
CA SER A 46 19.68 -11.58 -17.94
C SER A 46 19.56 -10.09 -17.58
N LEU A 47 20.69 -9.42 -17.33
CA LEU A 47 20.72 -7.97 -17.08
C LEU A 47 20.36 -7.15 -18.34
N GLU A 48 20.79 -7.60 -19.52
CA GLU A 48 20.45 -6.96 -20.78
C GLU A 48 18.95 -7.09 -21.10
N GLU A 49 18.37 -8.28 -20.89
CA GLU A 49 16.93 -8.51 -21.02
C GLU A 49 16.11 -7.64 -20.05
N TYR A 50 16.54 -7.56 -18.78
CA TYR A 50 15.89 -6.71 -17.79
C TYR A 50 15.97 -5.22 -18.15
N ASN A 51 17.15 -4.75 -18.59
CA ASN A 51 17.33 -3.37 -19.03
C ASN A 51 16.43 -3.01 -20.23
N ASN A 52 16.31 -3.90 -21.22
CA ASN A 52 15.41 -3.72 -22.35
C ASN A 52 13.94 -3.69 -21.92
N SER A 53 13.55 -4.51 -20.95
CA SER A 53 12.19 -4.50 -20.40
C SER A 53 11.83 -3.16 -19.76
N LEU A 54 12.75 -2.57 -18.99
CA LEU A 54 12.57 -1.24 -18.39
C LEU A 54 12.44 -0.14 -19.45
N GLU A 55 13.29 -0.17 -20.49
CA GLU A 55 13.20 0.77 -21.62
C GLU A 55 11.86 0.63 -22.37
N ASP A 56 11.36 -0.60 -22.54
CA ASP A 56 10.08 -0.86 -23.18
C ASP A 56 8.90 -0.33 -22.37
N ILE A 57 8.94 -0.42 -21.04
CA ILE A 57 7.93 0.16 -20.16
C ILE A 57 7.88 1.68 -20.36
N LEU A 58 9.03 2.35 -20.27
CA LEU A 58 9.13 3.80 -20.51
C LEU A 58 8.65 4.18 -21.91
N ARG A 59 9.04 3.42 -22.93
CA ARG A 59 8.65 3.69 -24.32
C ARG A 59 7.15 3.48 -24.56
N LYS A 60 6.55 2.46 -23.97
CA LYS A 60 5.09 2.22 -24.05
C LYS A 60 4.34 3.35 -23.34
N TYR A 61 4.80 3.73 -22.16
CA TYR A 61 4.23 4.80 -21.38
C TYR A 61 4.33 6.15 -22.12
N ALA A 62 5.49 6.50 -22.65
CA ALA A 62 5.68 7.74 -23.42
C ALA A 62 4.70 7.83 -24.59
N LYS A 63 4.49 6.75 -25.35
CA LYS A 63 3.53 6.73 -26.47
C LYS A 63 2.07 6.96 -26.07
N THR A 64 1.69 6.57 -24.86
CA THR A 64 0.31 6.76 -24.37
C THR A 64 0.14 8.05 -23.58
N HIS A 65 1.25 8.71 -23.23
CA HIS A 65 1.30 9.94 -22.44
C HIS A 65 2.06 11.08 -23.16
N ASP A 66 2.10 11.05 -24.49
CA ASP A 66 2.72 12.09 -25.31
C ASP A 66 1.96 13.43 -25.12
N GLU A 67 2.63 14.37 -24.44
CA GLU A 67 2.40 15.82 -24.43
C GLU A 67 0.97 16.32 -24.21
N THR A 68 0.45 16.21 -22.98
CA THR A 68 -0.31 17.36 -22.43
C THR A 68 0.19 17.67 -21.02
N ASP A 69 0.61 18.93 -20.87
CA ASP A 69 1.10 19.58 -19.66
C ASP A 69 2.47 19.13 -19.15
N SER A 70 3.51 19.73 -19.74
CA SER A 70 4.54 20.41 -18.94
C SER A 70 3.88 21.49 -18.04
N LYS A 71 3.10 21.05 -17.06
CA LYS A 71 2.91 21.79 -15.83
C LYS A 71 4.15 21.50 -15.02
N GLU A 72 4.90 22.55 -14.71
CA GLU A 72 5.91 22.52 -13.67
C GLU A 72 5.28 21.84 -12.45
N VAL A 73 5.57 20.56 -12.25
CA VAL A 73 5.31 19.92 -10.96
C VAL A 73 6.23 20.69 -10.02
N PRO A 74 5.70 21.48 -9.08
CA PRO A 74 6.56 22.16 -8.14
C PRO A 74 7.43 21.09 -7.50
N LYS A 75 8.74 21.34 -7.42
CA LYS A 75 9.68 20.55 -6.64
C LYS A 75 9.31 20.66 -5.16
N THR A 76 8.16 20.13 -4.78
CA THR A 76 7.87 19.76 -3.41
C THR A 76 8.65 18.47 -3.19
N PRO A 77 9.59 18.44 -2.24
CA PRO A 77 10.38 17.24 -1.98
C PRO A 77 9.41 16.09 -1.73
N GLU A 78 9.69 14.96 -2.36
CA GLU A 78 8.98 13.66 -2.29
C GLU A 78 8.98 13.03 -0.88
N TYR A 79 9.23 13.86 0.15
CA TYR A 79 9.10 13.59 1.58
C TYR A 79 8.09 14.52 2.26
N ALA A 80 7.27 15.24 1.48
CA ALA A 80 6.17 16.07 1.99
C ALA A 80 4.93 15.24 2.40
N ASP A 81 5.04 13.90 2.40
CA ASP A 81 4.11 13.02 3.11
C ASP A 81 4.51 12.79 4.59
N LEU A 82 5.53 13.51 5.07
CA LEU A 82 5.50 13.92 6.47
C LEU A 82 4.23 14.75 6.62
N HIS A 83 3.16 14.09 7.07
CA HIS A 83 1.94 14.72 7.52
C HIS A 83 2.34 15.83 8.49
N ILE A 84 2.48 17.06 7.98
CA ILE A 84 2.75 18.23 8.81
C ILE A 84 1.42 18.51 9.45
N TYR A 85 1.14 17.77 10.52
CA TYR A 85 -0.01 17.99 11.36
C TYR A 85 0.04 19.46 11.82
N PRO A 86 -1.09 20.18 11.80
CA PRO A 86 -1.13 21.51 12.38
C PRO A 86 -0.60 21.43 13.82
N PRO A 87 -0.05 22.52 14.38
CA PRO A 87 0.37 22.56 15.80
C PRO A 87 -0.69 22.03 16.78
N SER A 88 -1.96 22.14 16.41
CA SER A 88 -3.10 21.61 17.15
C SER A 88 -3.25 20.09 17.13
N GLU A 89 -2.59 19.38 16.23
CA GLU A 89 -2.58 17.91 16.06
C GLU A 89 -1.19 17.30 16.30
N ASP A 90 -0.15 18.14 16.45
CA ASP A 90 1.20 17.69 16.79
C ASP A 90 1.23 17.16 18.23
N ILE A 91 1.34 15.83 18.35
CA ILE A 91 1.38 15.12 19.63
C ILE A 91 2.53 15.60 20.53
N TYR A 92 3.68 16.01 19.97
CA TYR A 92 4.80 16.54 20.74
C TYR A 92 4.48 17.90 21.39
N GLN A 93 3.58 18.68 20.77
CA GLN A 93 3.09 19.95 21.31
C GLN A 93 1.87 19.76 22.21
N GLN A 94 1.00 18.79 21.91
CA GLN A 94 -0.20 18.49 22.69
C GLN A 94 0.10 17.77 24.01
N LEU A 95 1.05 16.82 24.01
CA LEU A 95 1.35 15.97 25.16
C LEU A 95 2.56 16.49 25.93
N LYS A 96 2.64 16.04 27.20
CA LYS A 96 3.78 16.33 28.06
C LYS A 96 4.95 15.42 27.68
N GLU A 97 6.06 16.02 27.27
CA GLU A 97 7.33 15.32 27.04
C GLU A 97 7.95 14.83 28.36
N GLU A 98 8.28 13.54 28.43
CA GLU A 98 8.94 12.92 29.60
C GLU A 98 10.45 12.79 29.34
N LYS A 99 11.23 13.82 29.71
CA LYS A 99 12.70 13.88 29.46
C LYS A 99 13.54 13.03 30.41
N ASP A 100 13.01 12.73 31.60
CA ASP A 100 13.77 12.09 32.69
C ASP A 100 13.50 10.58 32.80
N LEU A 101 13.25 9.91 31.68
CA LEU A 101 13.10 8.46 31.64
C LEU A 101 14.48 7.80 31.66
N ASN A 102 14.72 6.96 32.67
CA ASN A 102 15.92 6.15 32.76
C ASN A 102 15.54 4.69 32.50
N PRO A 103 16.04 4.04 31.42
CA PRO A 103 15.68 2.66 31.10
C PRO A 103 16.13 1.64 32.16
N GLU A 104 17.12 1.98 32.98
CA GLU A 104 17.58 1.14 34.09
C GLU A 104 16.73 1.29 35.37
N ASP A 105 15.82 2.28 35.42
CA ASP A 105 14.96 2.54 36.59
C ASP A 105 13.52 2.08 36.34
N ILE A 106 13.24 0.83 36.75
CA ILE A 106 11.91 0.21 36.67
C ILE A 106 10.91 0.71 37.73
N SER A 107 11.32 1.64 38.60
CA SER A 107 10.47 2.14 39.71
C SER A 107 9.38 3.09 39.22
N LYS A 108 9.57 3.72 38.06
CA LYS A 108 8.63 4.69 37.47
C LYS A 108 7.53 3.96 36.72
N LYS A 109 6.28 4.02 37.23
CA LYS A 109 5.10 3.48 36.56
C LYS A 109 4.25 4.62 36.02
N LYS A 110 3.93 4.59 34.73
CA LYS A 110 2.98 5.52 34.10
C LYS A 110 1.55 5.10 34.47
N ALA A 111 0.68 6.08 34.69
CA ALA A 111 -0.75 5.80 34.83
C ALA A 111 -1.30 5.38 33.45
N PRO A 112 -2.18 4.36 33.39
CA PRO A 112 -2.88 4.02 32.16
C PRO A 112 -3.65 5.24 31.62
N ASN A 113 -3.72 5.40 30.30
CA ASN A 113 -4.51 6.46 29.67
C ASN A 113 -6.03 6.21 29.86
N GLU A 114 -6.42 4.95 29.90
CA GLU A 114 -7.77 4.46 30.17
C GLU A 114 -8.01 4.31 31.68
N LYS A 115 -9.26 4.40 32.15
CA LYS A 115 -9.56 4.05 33.54
C LYS A 115 -9.38 2.53 33.71
N GLU A 116 -8.72 2.10 34.77
CA GLU A 116 -8.61 0.66 35.07
C GLU A 116 -10.01 0.03 35.14
N GLY A 117 -10.23 -1.00 34.32
CA GLY A 117 -11.48 -1.74 34.27
C GLY A 117 -12.54 -1.20 33.30
N THR A 118 -12.27 -0.13 32.55
CA THR A 118 -13.11 0.27 31.41
C THR A 118 -12.50 -0.21 30.11
N TRP A 119 -13.35 -0.72 29.22
CA TRP A 119 -12.96 -1.07 27.87
C TRP A 119 -12.95 0.22 27.04
N ASN A 120 -12.07 0.28 26.05
CA ASN A 120 -12.02 1.35 25.04
C ASN A 120 -13.12 1.19 23.97
N GLU A 121 -14.03 0.24 24.18
CA GLU A 121 -15.12 -0.16 23.28
C GLU A 121 -16.43 -0.19 24.08
N LYS A 122 -17.56 -0.05 23.39
CA LYS A 122 -18.87 -0.17 24.02
C LYS A 122 -19.21 -1.65 24.25
N ASP A 123 -19.99 -1.90 25.30
CA ASP A 123 -20.48 -3.26 25.56
C ASP A 123 -21.41 -3.74 24.42
N PHE A 124 -21.44 -5.06 24.20
CA PHE A 124 -22.32 -5.71 23.20
C PHE A 124 -23.82 -5.34 23.36
N LYS A 125 -24.23 -4.94 24.57
CA LYS A 125 -25.60 -4.49 24.85
C LYS A 125 -25.90 -3.13 24.22
N ASP A 126 -24.89 -2.27 24.11
CA ASP A 126 -25.01 -0.89 23.64
C ASP A 126 -24.74 -0.78 22.14
N VAL A 127 -23.75 -1.53 21.63
CA VAL A 127 -23.49 -1.65 20.19
C VAL A 127 -23.28 -3.11 19.84
N LYS A 128 -24.18 -3.66 19.03
CA LYS A 128 -24.11 -5.05 18.57
C LYS A 128 -23.21 -5.23 17.36
N THR A 129 -22.91 -4.14 16.68
CA THR A 129 -22.06 -4.05 15.49
C THR A 129 -20.70 -3.52 15.93
N GLY A 130 -19.60 -3.95 15.30
CA GLY A 130 -18.26 -3.38 15.58
C GLY A 130 -18.05 -1.98 15.01
N ALA A 131 -19.12 -1.18 14.93
CA ALA A 131 -19.12 0.14 14.29
C ALA A 131 -18.44 1.22 15.13
N ASP A 132 -18.17 0.95 16.40
CA ASP A 132 -17.36 1.78 17.28
C ASP A 132 -15.86 1.48 17.18
N LEU A 133 -15.46 0.53 16.34
CA LEU A 133 -14.07 0.24 16.03
C LEU A 133 -13.60 1.10 14.87
N ASP A 134 -12.60 1.94 15.11
CA ASP A 134 -11.91 2.71 14.08
C ASP A 134 -11.00 1.76 13.25
N VAL A 135 -11.61 0.94 12.40
CA VAL A 135 -10.90 0.01 11.52
C VAL A 135 -10.42 0.76 10.28
N PRO A 136 -9.10 0.91 10.06
CA PRO A 136 -8.60 1.65 8.92
C PRO A 136 -9.00 0.97 7.61
N GLY A 137 -9.62 1.75 6.71
CA GLY A 137 -10.07 1.27 5.41
C GLY A 137 -11.45 0.62 5.41
N SER A 138 -12.17 0.55 6.53
CA SER A 138 -13.56 0.04 6.56
C SER A 138 -14.49 0.82 5.63
N GLU A 139 -14.29 2.14 5.55
CA GLU A 139 -15.07 3.04 4.68
C GLU A 139 -14.94 2.73 3.18
N LEU A 140 -13.90 1.97 2.76
CA LEU A 140 -13.67 1.66 1.35
C LEU A 140 -14.63 0.59 0.83
N ASP A 141 -15.12 -0.28 1.71
CA ASP A 141 -15.95 -1.43 1.35
C ASP A 141 -17.45 -1.20 1.68
N ASP A 142 -17.80 -0.05 2.26
CA ASP A 142 -19.18 0.39 2.57
C ASP A 142 -20.19 0.17 1.43
N GLN A 143 -19.75 0.42 0.18
CA GLN A 143 -20.60 0.25 -0.98
C GLN A 143 -20.95 -1.22 -1.22
N GLN A 144 -20.01 -2.14 -1.00
CA GLN A 144 -20.19 -3.58 -1.19
C GLN A 144 -20.98 -4.19 -0.04
N GLU A 145 -20.75 -3.74 1.19
CA GLU A 145 -21.55 -4.11 2.35
C GLU A 145 -23.02 -3.71 2.17
N ASN A 146 -23.29 -2.46 1.75
CA ASN A 146 -24.65 -1.94 1.61
C ASN A 146 -25.47 -2.64 0.51
N VAL A 147 -24.81 -3.18 -0.51
CA VAL A 147 -25.47 -4.00 -1.55
C VAL A 147 -25.51 -5.49 -1.18
N GLY A 148 -25.01 -5.87 0.01
CA GLY A 148 -24.96 -7.27 0.48
C GLY A 148 -24.05 -8.17 -0.36
N SER A 149 -23.03 -7.60 -1.04
CA SER A 149 -22.11 -8.39 -1.88
C SER A 149 -21.17 -9.27 -1.05
N GLU A 150 -21.01 -8.97 0.23
CA GLU A 150 -20.21 -9.77 1.16
C GLU A 150 -21.04 -10.83 1.91
N ASP A 151 -22.37 -10.82 1.75
CA ASP A 151 -23.22 -11.79 2.43
C ASP A 151 -23.00 -13.19 1.83
N GLU A 152 -22.57 -14.12 2.67
CA GLU A 152 -22.29 -15.50 2.27
C GLU A 152 -23.54 -16.23 1.73
N GLU A 153 -24.73 -15.73 2.02
CA GLU A 153 -26.01 -16.24 1.50
C GLU A 153 -26.21 -15.95 0.00
N ASN A 154 -25.65 -14.86 -0.54
CA ASN A 154 -25.83 -14.46 -1.95
C ASN A 154 -24.74 -15.02 -2.89
N ASN A 155 -23.98 -16.01 -2.43
CA ASN A 155 -23.00 -16.71 -3.25
C ASN A 155 -23.68 -17.78 -4.13
N TYR A 156 -23.13 -17.99 -5.34
CA TYR A 156 -23.60 -19.02 -6.28
C TYR A 156 -23.71 -20.42 -5.66
N TYR A 157 -22.89 -20.73 -4.65
CA TYR A 157 -22.89 -22.00 -3.95
C TYR A 157 -23.97 -22.13 -2.85
N SER A 158 -24.54 -21.01 -2.38
CA SER A 158 -25.66 -20.96 -1.40
C SER A 158 -27.04 -21.05 -2.07
N LEU A 159 -27.16 -20.56 -3.31
CA LEU A 159 -28.43 -20.53 -4.07
C LEU A 159 -28.90 -21.92 -4.59
N GLY A 160 -28.04 -22.94 -4.54
CA GLY A 160 -28.25 -24.25 -5.20
C GLY A 160 -28.76 -25.38 -4.31
N GLY A 161 -29.51 -25.10 -3.24
CA GLY A 161 -30.13 -26.13 -2.38
C GLY A 161 -31.50 -26.59 -2.89
N ASP A 162 -31.93 -27.81 -2.50
CA ASP A 162 -33.19 -28.48 -2.88
C ASP A 162 -34.50 -27.67 -2.65
N ASN A 163 -34.43 -26.48 -2.03
CA ASN A 163 -35.58 -25.68 -1.62
C ASN A 163 -35.61 -24.26 -2.25
N HIS A 164 -34.79 -23.98 -3.27
CA HIS A 164 -34.85 -22.74 -4.06
C HIS A 164 -35.59 -22.99 -5.39
N ASN A 165 -36.78 -22.39 -5.54
CA ASN A 165 -37.61 -22.47 -6.75
C ASN A 165 -37.81 -21.08 -7.42
N ASP A 166 -36.99 -20.10 -7.05
CA ASP A 166 -37.06 -18.71 -7.54
C ASP A 166 -35.86 -18.32 -8.42
N LEU A 167 -35.07 -19.31 -8.85
CA LEU A 167 -33.90 -19.10 -9.70
C LEU A 167 -34.34 -18.70 -11.10
N ASP A 168 -33.56 -17.83 -11.75
CA ASP A 168 -33.83 -17.41 -13.13
C ASP A 168 -33.76 -18.57 -14.14
N GLU A 169 -33.06 -19.65 -13.77
CA GLU A 169 -32.98 -20.91 -14.51
C GLU A 169 -34.33 -21.67 -14.56
N ASP A 170 -35.22 -21.44 -13.59
CA ASP A 170 -36.56 -22.08 -13.53
C ASP A 170 -37.61 -21.37 -14.40
N LYS A 171 -37.30 -20.18 -14.95
CA LYS A 171 -38.24 -19.38 -15.76
C LYS A 171 -38.17 -19.68 -17.28
N GLY A 172 -37.70 -20.88 -17.64
CA GLY A 172 -37.61 -21.37 -19.02
C GLY A 172 -38.94 -21.65 -19.70
#